data_AF-A0A0E3UYU5-F1
#
_entry.id   AF-A0A0E3UYU5-F1
#
_cell.length_a   1.000
_cell.length_b   1.000
_cell.length_c   1.000
_cell.angle_alpha   90.00
_cell.angle_beta   90.00
_cell.angle_gamma   90.00
#
_symmetry.space_group_name_H-M   'P 1'
#
loop_
_entity.id
_entity.type
_entity.pdbx_description
1 polymer ?
#
loop_
_entity_poly.entity_id
_entity_poly.type
_entity_poly.pdbx_seq_one_letter_code
_entity_poly.pdbx_strand_id
1 'polypeptide(L)'
;MIYMHQFIPKDAGQRLQHWTRLQQTQIQQAILVTKDTVMEYLRQQLERGNWRDVQEVLRGKPMTRAGKFLYHELRNRVIGKLIMRLGVRKVIAVALALVLLPLILAQVAGELIKRVRS
;
A
#
# COMPACT_ATOMS: atom_id res chain seq x y z
N MET A 1 -2.46 -47.98 22.83
CA MET A 1 -1.47 -47.56 21.81
C MET A 1 -2.22 -46.78 20.74
N ILE A 2 -2.18 -45.45 20.78
CA ILE A 2 -2.98 -44.60 19.88
C ILE A 2 -2.21 -44.42 18.57
N TYR A 3 -2.80 -44.85 17.46
CA TYR A 3 -2.23 -44.74 16.11
C TYR A 3 -2.19 -43.26 15.68
N MET A 4 -1.10 -42.55 15.95
CA MET A 4 -0.94 -41.10 15.63
C MET A 4 -0.48 -40.80 14.19
N HIS A 5 -0.39 -41.79 13.29
CA HIS A 5 0.27 -41.61 11.99
C HIS A 5 -0.66 -41.34 10.78
N GLN A 6 -1.96 -41.10 10.98
CA GLN A 6 -2.92 -40.99 9.87
C GLN A 6 -3.50 -39.59 9.57
N PHE A 7 -3.14 -38.54 10.32
CA PHE A 7 -3.84 -37.25 10.21
C PHE A 7 -3.17 -36.15 9.38
N ILE A 8 -1.99 -36.37 8.80
CA ILE A 8 -1.36 -35.39 7.91
C ILE A 8 -1.48 -35.88 6.45
N PRO A 9 -2.43 -35.36 5.65
CA PRO A 9 -2.52 -35.72 4.24
C PRO A 9 -1.23 -35.30 3.53
N LYS A 10 -0.71 -36.19 2.67
CA LYS A 10 0.56 -36.00 1.93
C LYS A 10 0.58 -34.72 1.07
N ASP A 11 -0.58 -34.15 0.80
CA ASP A 11 -0.77 -32.95 -0.02
C ASP A 11 -0.77 -31.63 0.80
N ALA A 12 -0.71 -31.71 2.14
CA ALA A 12 -0.77 -30.55 3.02
C ALA A 12 0.36 -29.54 2.73
N GLY A 13 1.59 -30.04 2.50
CA GLY A 13 2.74 -29.21 2.18
C GLY A 13 2.60 -28.46 0.85
N GLN A 14 2.07 -29.12 -0.19
CA GLN A 14 1.86 -28.50 -1.49
C GLN A 14 0.74 -27.44 -1.43
N ARG A 15 -0.36 -27.73 -0.74
CA ARG A 15 -1.46 -26.77 -0.53
C ARG A 15 -1.00 -25.52 0.22
N LEU A 16 -0.19 -25.69 1.26
CA LEU A 16 0.42 -24.58 1.99
C LEU A 16 1.29 -23.72 1.07
N GLN A 17 2.21 -24.31 0.32
CA GLN A 17 3.09 -23.57 -0.60
C GLN A 17 2.31 -22.78 -1.66
N HIS A 18 1.25 -23.35 -2.23
CA HIS A 18 0.38 -22.65 -3.17
C HIS A 18 -0.33 -21.46 -2.54
N TRP A 19 -0.85 -21.62 -1.32
CA TRP A 19 -1.46 -20.52 -0.55
C TRP A 19 -0.47 -19.39 -0.28
N THR A 20 0.75 -19.71 0.14
CA THR A 20 1.78 -18.69 0.42
C THR A 20 2.18 -17.93 -0.84
N ARG A 21 2.33 -18.62 -1.98
CA ARG A 21 2.64 -17.97 -3.26
C ARG A 21 1.52 -17.02 -3.71
N LEU A 22 0.27 -17.45 -3.63
CA LEU A 22 -0.88 -16.61 -3.99
C LEU A 22 -0.96 -15.36 -3.13
N GLN A 23 -0.73 -15.49 -1.82
CA GLN A 23 -0.66 -14.34 -0.91
C GLN A 23 0.48 -13.39 -1.26
N GLN A 24 1.67 -13.92 -1.59
CA GLN A 24 2.81 -13.11 -1.97
C GLN A 24 2.54 -12.31 -3.25
N THR A 25 1.91 -12.93 -4.25
CA THR A 25 1.49 -12.22 -5.49
C THR A 25 0.48 -11.12 -5.19
N GLN A 26 -0.51 -11.36 -4.33
CA GLN A 26 -1.49 -10.34 -3.95
C GLN A 26 -0.86 -9.16 -3.21
N ILE A 27 0.12 -9.42 -2.32
CA ILE A 27 0.86 -8.36 -1.62
C ILE A 27 1.66 -7.52 -2.61
N GLN A 28 2.38 -8.15 -3.54
CA GLN A 28 3.13 -7.43 -4.58
C GLN A 28 2.22 -6.55 -5.43
N GLN A 29 1.06 -7.07 -5.84
CA GLN A 29 0.08 -6.28 -6.59
C GLN A 29 -0.49 -5.14 -5.76
N ALA A 30 -0.75 -5.34 -4.45
CA ALA A 30 -1.19 -4.27 -3.56
C ALA A 30 -0.14 -3.15 -3.42
N ILE A 31 1.14 -3.51 -3.33
CA ILE A 31 2.25 -2.54 -3.33
C ILE A 31 2.26 -1.75 -4.63
N LEU A 32 2.19 -2.41 -5.79
CA LEU A 32 2.19 -1.76 -7.10
C LEU A 32 1.00 -0.80 -7.25
N VAL A 33 -0.22 -1.28 -6.98
CA VAL A 33 -1.44 -0.46 -7.05
C VAL A 33 -1.34 0.75 -6.14
N THR A 34 -0.80 0.59 -4.93
CA THR A 34 -0.63 1.71 -4.00
C THR A 34 0.42 2.69 -4.52
N LYS A 35 1.56 2.21 -5.02
CA LYS A 35 2.64 3.05 -5.59
C LYS A 35 2.13 3.88 -6.77
N ASP A 36 1.47 3.24 -7.72
CA ASP A 36 0.93 3.90 -8.90
C ASP A 36 -0.11 4.95 -8.50
N THR A 37 -1.00 4.62 -7.57
CA THR A 37 -2.03 5.55 -7.07
C THR A 37 -1.40 6.75 -6.37
N VAL A 38 -0.37 6.55 -5.55
CA VAL A 38 0.35 7.63 -4.87
C VAL A 38 1.03 8.54 -5.90
N MET A 39 1.77 7.98 -6.85
CA MET A 39 2.48 8.76 -7.86
C MET A 39 1.53 9.56 -8.75
N GLU A 40 0.45 8.92 -9.23
CA GLU A 40 -0.58 9.57 -10.04
C GLU A 40 -1.26 10.72 -9.27
N TYR A 41 -1.65 10.47 -8.02
CA TYR A 41 -2.32 11.47 -7.21
C TYR A 41 -1.42 12.66 -6.86
N LEU A 42 -0.19 12.40 -6.41
CA LEU A 42 0.75 13.49 -6.10
C LEU A 42 1.05 14.31 -7.34
N ARG A 43 1.25 13.68 -8.50
CA ARG A 43 1.42 14.39 -9.78
C ARG A 43 0.22 15.28 -10.10
N GLN A 44 -1.00 14.78 -9.97
CA GLN A 44 -2.23 15.58 -10.19
C GLN A 44 -2.30 16.79 -9.24
N GLN A 45 -1.88 16.63 -7.98
CA GLN A 45 -1.85 17.74 -7.02
C GLN A 45 -0.78 18.77 -7.36
N LEU A 46 0.38 18.34 -7.88
CA LEU A 46 1.42 19.23 -8.38
C LEU A 46 0.95 20.04 -9.59
N GLU A 47 0.28 19.39 -10.55
CA GLU A 47 -0.30 20.03 -11.74
C GLU A 47 -1.39 21.06 -11.37
N ARG A 48 -2.07 20.87 -10.23
CA ARG A 48 -3.05 21.81 -9.67
C ARG A 48 -2.44 22.96 -8.85
N GLY A 49 -1.11 23.01 -8.71
CA GLY A 49 -0.41 24.03 -7.94
C GLY A 49 -0.35 23.78 -6.43
N ASN A 50 -0.79 22.62 -5.94
CA ASN A 50 -0.82 22.27 -4.51
C ASN A 50 0.55 21.79 -3.99
N TRP A 51 1.63 22.46 -4.40
CA TRP A 51 3.01 22.07 -4.08
C TRP A 51 3.27 21.99 -2.57
N ARG A 52 2.77 22.98 -1.80
CA ARG A 52 2.96 23.04 -0.34
C ARG A 52 2.30 21.87 0.36
N ASP A 53 1.07 21.53 0.00
CA ASP A 53 0.33 20.42 0.62
C ASP A 53 0.96 19.07 0.27
N VAL A 54 1.45 18.92 -0.97
CA VAL A 54 2.22 17.74 -1.39
C VAL A 54 3.51 17.61 -0.58
N GLN A 55 4.25 18.71 -0.37
CA GLN A 55 5.45 18.70 0.48
C GLN A 55 5.13 18.31 1.92
N GLU A 56 4.02 18.79 2.47
CA GLU A 56 3.58 18.39 3.82
C GLU A 56 3.27 16.90 3.90
N VAL A 57 2.54 16.35 2.92
CA VAL A 57 2.22 14.92 2.89
C VAL A 57 3.47 14.06 2.77
N LEU A 58 4.46 14.49 1.99
CA LEU A 58 5.74 13.79 1.83
C LEU A 58 6.67 13.92 3.05
N ARG A 59 6.67 15.07 3.73
CA ARG A 59 7.43 15.28 4.97
C ARG A 59 6.87 14.46 6.13
N GLY A 60 5.60 14.09 6.07
CA GLY A 60 4.94 13.38 7.17
C GLY A 60 4.46 14.34 8.25
N LYS A 61 4.48 13.91 9.51
CA LYS A 61 3.96 14.72 10.63
C LYS A 61 5.00 15.74 11.12
N PRO A 62 4.58 16.92 11.60
CA PRO A 62 3.20 17.43 11.66
C PRO A 62 2.70 18.00 10.32
N MET A 63 1.42 17.74 10.00
CA MET A 63 0.75 18.26 8.80
C MET A 63 -0.27 19.34 9.17
N THR A 64 -0.46 20.32 8.30
CA THR A 64 -1.56 21.30 8.43
C THR A 64 -2.91 20.63 8.18
N ARG A 65 -4.01 21.39 8.32
CA ARG A 65 -5.36 20.88 7.97
C ARG A 65 -5.43 20.50 6.49
N ALA A 66 -4.80 21.26 5.60
CA ALA A 66 -4.77 20.99 4.17
C ALA A 66 -3.97 19.71 3.85
N GLY A 67 -2.77 19.57 4.43
CA GLY A 67 -1.97 18.34 4.31
C GLY A 67 -2.70 17.10 4.83
N LYS A 68 -3.41 17.20 5.97
CA LYS A 68 -4.25 16.11 6.50
C LYS A 68 -5.38 15.75 5.54
N PHE A 69 -6.06 16.74 4.97
CA PHE A 69 -7.13 16.53 4.00
C PHE A 69 -6.61 15.78 2.76
N LEU A 70 -5.49 16.25 2.19
CA LEU A 70 -4.84 15.64 1.02
C LEU A 70 -4.40 14.19 1.31
N TYR A 71 -3.83 13.94 2.51
CA TYR A 71 -3.47 12.59 2.94
C TYR A 71 -4.71 11.68 3.08
N HIS A 72 -5.81 12.19 3.64
CA HIS A 72 -7.05 11.43 3.78
C HIS A 72 -7.69 11.10 2.44
N GLU A 73 -7.70 12.04 1.50
CA GLU A 73 -8.20 11.82 0.14
C GLU A 73 -7.34 10.77 -0.58
N LEU A 74 -6.01 10.90 -0.51
CA LEU A 74 -5.08 9.91 -1.05
C LEU A 74 -5.32 8.52 -0.47
N ARG A 75 -5.46 8.41 0.85
CA ARG A 75 -5.76 7.14 1.54
C ARG A 75 -7.07 6.53 1.04
N ASN A 76 -8.12 7.32 0.91
CA ASN A 76 -9.41 6.86 0.41
C ASN A 76 -9.31 6.37 -1.05
N ARG A 77 -8.53 7.07 -1.89
CA ARG A 77 -8.28 6.67 -3.28
C ARG A 77 -7.52 5.35 -3.37
N VAL A 78 -6.50 5.16 -2.52
CA VAL A 78 -5.77 3.88 -2.39
C VAL A 78 -6.73 2.77 -1.98
N ILE A 79 -7.53 2.96 -0.93
CA ILE A 79 -8.51 1.95 -0.48
C ILE A 79 -9.46 1.58 -1.62
N GLY A 80 -10.00 2.57 -2.33
CA GLY A 80 -10.87 2.34 -3.48
C GLY A 80 -10.19 1.53 -4.59
N LYS A 81 -8.95 1.88 -4.95
CA LYS A 81 -8.18 1.14 -5.97
C LYS A 81 -7.83 -0.28 -5.53
N LEU A 82 -7.50 -0.51 -4.26
CA LEU A 82 -7.25 -1.84 -3.73
C LEU A 82 -8.52 -2.72 -3.83
N ILE A 83 -9.68 -2.20 -3.42
CA ILE A 83 -10.96 -2.92 -3.54
C ILE A 83 -11.26 -3.23 -5.01
N MET A 84 -11.16 -2.23 -5.88
CA MET A 84 -11.55 -2.37 -7.30
C MET A 84 -10.59 -3.27 -8.10
N ARG A 85 -9.27 -3.16 -7.88
CA ARG A 85 -8.28 -3.88 -8.69
C ARG A 85 -7.94 -5.27 -8.15
N LEU A 86 -8.01 -5.47 -6.84
CA LEU A 86 -7.62 -6.73 -6.20
C LEU A 86 -8.83 -7.53 -5.68
N GLY A 87 -10.04 -6.94 -5.72
CA GLY A 87 -11.24 -7.58 -5.19
C GLY A 87 -11.20 -7.80 -3.66
N VAL A 88 -10.31 -7.09 -2.95
CA VAL A 88 -10.17 -7.27 -1.50
C VAL A 88 -11.32 -6.63 -0.73
N ARG A 89 -11.70 -7.24 0.40
CA ARG A 89 -12.72 -6.70 1.29
C ARG A 89 -12.27 -5.36 1.86
N LYS A 90 -13.23 -4.46 2.14
CA LYS A 90 -12.96 -3.11 2.69
C LYS A 90 -12.02 -3.10 3.89
N VAL A 91 -12.23 -4.03 4.84
CA VAL A 91 -11.38 -4.14 6.05
C VAL A 91 -9.92 -4.42 5.69
N ILE A 92 -9.69 -5.34 4.74
CA ILE A 92 -8.34 -5.69 4.26
C ILE A 92 -7.73 -4.51 3.52
N ALA A 93 -8.50 -3.85 2.64
CA ALA A 93 -8.03 -2.67 1.91
C ALA A 93 -7.61 -1.53 2.85
N VAL A 94 -8.37 -1.29 3.92
CA VAL A 94 -8.03 -0.30 4.95
C VAL A 94 -6.74 -0.68 5.67
N ALA A 95 -6.61 -1.94 6.09
CA ALA A 95 -5.40 -2.44 6.76
C ALA A 95 -4.16 -2.30 5.87
N LEU A 96 -4.26 -2.71 4.59
CA LEU A 96 -3.19 -2.55 3.61
C LEU A 96 -2.85 -1.08 3.39
N ALA A 97 -3.84 -0.19 3.24
CA ALA A 97 -3.58 1.23 3.07
C ALA A 97 -2.88 1.85 4.28
N LEU A 98 -3.21 1.44 5.51
CA LEU A 98 -2.55 1.94 6.73
C LEU A 98 -1.07 1.56 6.79
N VAL A 99 -0.68 0.42 6.24
CA VAL A 99 0.70 -0.06 6.22
C VAL A 99 1.46 0.44 5.00
N LEU A 100 0.90 0.27 3.80
CA LEU A 100 1.58 0.54 2.53
C LEU A 100 1.74 2.03 2.26
N LEU A 101 0.73 2.84 2.58
CA LEU A 101 0.74 4.26 2.26
C LEU A 101 1.91 5.02 2.92
N PRO A 102 2.17 4.93 4.24
CA PRO A 102 3.31 5.62 4.84
C PRO A 102 4.66 5.11 4.30
N LEU A 103 4.79 3.81 4.03
CA LEU A 103 6.02 3.23 3.49
C LEU A 103 6.33 3.78 2.10
N ILE A 104 5.32 3.82 1.22
CA ILE A 104 5.48 4.30 -0.15
C ILE A 104 5.72 5.81 -0.17
N LEU A 105 5.01 6.58 0.65
CA LEU A 105 5.27 8.02 0.77
C LEU A 105 6.71 8.30 1.24
N ALA A 106 7.22 7.52 2.20
CA ALA A 106 8.61 7.65 2.65
C ALA A 106 9.63 7.32 1.54
N GLN A 107 9.35 6.30 0.73
CA GLN A 107 10.19 5.97 -0.44
C GLN A 107 10.20 7.11 -1.46
N VAL A 108 9.02 7.65 -1.80
CA VAL A 108 8.90 8.78 -2.74
C VAL A 108 9.61 10.02 -2.21
N ALA A 109 9.44 10.34 -0.92
CA ALA A 109 10.12 11.46 -0.29
C ALA A 109 11.65 11.29 -0.32
N GLY A 110 12.15 10.10 -0.02
CA GLY A 110 13.58 9.77 -0.09
C GLY A 110 14.14 9.87 -1.51
N GLU A 111 13.40 9.42 -2.52
CA GLU A 111 13.81 9.52 -3.92
C GLU A 111 13.89 10.98 -4.39
N LEU A 112 12.93 11.82 -3.99
CA LEU A 112 12.94 13.25 -4.28
C LEU A 112 14.12 13.97 -3.62
N ILE A 113 14.41 13.67 -2.35
CA ILE A 113 15.57 14.25 -1.64
C ILE A 113 16.88 13.87 -2.33
N LYS A 114 17.02 12.61 -2.78
CA LYS A 114 18.22 12.16 -3.50
C LYS A 114 18.41 12.90 -4.82
N ARG A 115 17.33 13.15 -5.59
CA ARG A 115 17.40 13.89 -6.86
C ARG A 115 17.78 15.35 -6.70
N VAL A 116 17.39 16.00 -5.59
CA VAL A 116 17.72 17.42 -5.35
C VAL A 116 19.17 17.61 -4.88
N ARG A 117 19.79 16.56 -4.31
CA ARG A 117 21.17 16.61 -3.80
C ARG A 117 22.24 16.22 -4.84
N SER A 118 21.82 15.61 -5.95
CA SER A 118 22.69 15.18 -7.04
C SER A 118 22.71 16.19 -8.17
#